data_AF-A0A5P9CZU3-F1
#
_entry.id   AF-A0A5P9CZU3-F1
#
_cell.length_a   1.000
_cell.length_b   1.000
_cell.length_c   1.000
_cell.angle_alpha   90.00
_cell.angle_beta   90.00
_cell.angle_gamma   90.00
#
_symmetry.space_group_name_H-M   'P 1'
#
loop_
_entity.id
_entity.type
_entity.pdbx_description
1 polymer ?
#
loop_
_entity_poly.entity_id
_entity_poly.type
_entity_poly.pdbx_seq_one_letter_code
_entity_poly.pdbx_strand_id
1 'polypeptide(L)'
;MTDIEARTKTVVAKTLNIAEWIISSNSTLAKLGADSLDAIGIVMAVEREFGCVLEDDVFSPRDQEKAQLTFRDFVRTIEQSVAK
;
A
#
# COMPACT_ATOMS: atom_id res chain seq x y z
N MET A 1 -2.79 10.67 -12.55
CA MET A 1 -1.80 10.03 -11.67
C MET A 1 -1.32 11.08 -10.71
N THR A 2 -1.90 11.10 -9.52
CA THR A 2 -1.39 11.92 -8.42
C THR A 2 0.03 11.44 -8.09
N ASP A 3 0.90 12.37 -7.68
CA ASP A 3 2.30 12.09 -7.33
C ASP A 3 2.40 10.96 -6.29
N ILE A 4 1.45 10.93 -5.34
CA ILE A 4 1.31 9.91 -4.30
C ILE A 4 1.05 8.52 -4.89
N GLU A 5 0.17 8.40 -5.89
CA GLU A 5 -0.13 7.11 -6.53
C GLU A 5 1.12 6.52 -7.17
N ALA A 6 1.86 7.31 -7.95
CA ALA A 6 3.08 6.88 -8.63
C ALA A 6 4.17 6.47 -7.64
N ARG A 7 4.42 7.28 -6.61
CA ARG A 7 5.40 6.99 -5.57
C ARG A 7 5.04 5.74 -4.77
N THR A 8 3.79 5.61 -4.35
CA THR A 8 3.29 4.42 -3.65
C THR A 8 3.46 3.18 -4.52
N LYS A 9 3.20 3.30 -5.82
CA LYS A 9 3.38 2.21 -6.78
C LYS A 9 4.82 1.73 -6.84
N THR A 10 5.76 2.66 -6.91
CA THR A 10 7.20 2.35 -6.90
C THR A 10 7.62 1.71 -5.59
N VAL A 11 7.10 2.15 -4.43
CA VAL A 11 7.38 1.52 -3.13
C VAL A 11 6.89 0.08 -3.11
N VAL A 12 5.62 -0.16 -3.47
CA VAL A 12 5.03 -1.50 -3.50
C VAL A 12 5.79 -2.42 -4.47
N ALA A 13 6.13 -1.92 -5.66
CA ALA A 13 6.89 -2.66 -6.66
C ALA A 13 8.28 -3.08 -6.12
N LYS A 14 8.98 -2.19 -5.43
CA LYS A 14 10.29 -2.48 -4.83
C LYS A 14 10.19 -3.46 -3.67
N THR A 15 9.21 -3.29 -2.78
CA THR A 15 9.07 -4.17 -1.59
C THR A 15 8.71 -5.59 -2.00
N LEU A 16 7.79 -5.76 -2.95
CA LEU A 16 7.37 -7.06 -3.46
C LEU A 16 8.29 -7.62 -4.55
N ASN A 17 9.29 -6.85 -4.98
CA ASN A 17 10.18 -7.18 -6.09
C ASN A 17 9.42 -7.58 -7.37
N ILE A 18 8.36 -6.82 -7.68
CA ILE A 18 7.52 -6.99 -8.88
C ILE A 18 7.61 -5.75 -9.77
N ALA A 19 7.22 -5.89 -11.03
CA ALA A 19 7.20 -4.76 -11.94
C ALA A 19 5.96 -3.87 -11.75
N GLU A 20 6.13 -2.54 -11.85
CA GLU A 20 5.04 -1.56 -11.63
C GLU A 20 3.85 -1.75 -12.58
N TRP A 21 4.06 -2.30 -13.78
CA TRP A 21 2.98 -2.56 -14.74
C TRP A 21 2.03 -3.69 -14.32
N ILE A 22 2.45 -4.55 -13.38
CA ILE A 22 1.62 -5.62 -12.81
C ILE A 22 0.63 -5.03 -11.79
N ILE A 23 0.99 -3.92 -11.16
CA ILE A 23 0.18 -3.23 -10.16
C ILE A 23 -0.92 -2.44 -10.88
N SER A 24 -2.16 -2.91 -10.77
CA SER A 24 -3.36 -2.20 -11.23
C SER A 24 -4.09 -1.56 -10.06
N SER A 25 -4.83 -0.48 -10.31
CA SER A 25 -5.57 0.24 -9.25
C SER A 25 -6.58 -0.66 -8.52
N ASN A 26 -7.15 -1.65 -9.22
CA ASN A 26 -8.09 -2.63 -8.66
C ASN A 26 -7.40 -3.91 -8.13
N SER A 27 -6.07 -4.04 -8.26
CA SER A 27 -5.34 -5.17 -7.69
C SER A 27 -5.26 -5.02 -6.18
N THR A 28 -5.45 -6.11 -5.45
CA THR A 28 -5.22 -6.16 -4.01
C THR A 28 -3.76 -6.50 -3.73
N LEU A 29 -3.20 -5.99 -2.63
CA LEU A 29 -1.81 -6.30 -2.26
C LEU A 29 -1.61 -7.80 -2.07
N ALA A 30 -2.60 -8.51 -1.51
CA ALA A 30 -2.59 -9.97 -1.42
C ALA A 30 -2.51 -10.67 -2.80
N LYS A 31 -3.22 -10.17 -3.83
CA LYS A 31 -3.13 -10.72 -5.21
C LYS A 31 -1.78 -10.44 -5.87
N LEU A 32 -1.09 -9.39 -5.44
CA LEU A 32 0.26 -9.06 -5.90
C LEU A 32 1.33 -9.91 -5.21
N GLY A 33 0.95 -10.75 -4.25
CA GLY A 33 1.85 -11.64 -3.51
C GLY A 33 2.36 -11.04 -2.20
N ALA A 34 1.80 -9.91 -1.74
CA ALA A 34 2.14 -9.38 -0.43
C ALA A 34 1.65 -10.33 0.66
N ASP A 35 2.58 -10.82 1.47
CA ASP A 35 2.26 -11.54 2.69
C ASP A 35 2.03 -10.56 3.86
N SER A 36 1.80 -11.10 5.07
CA SER A 36 1.56 -10.28 6.26
C SER A 36 2.77 -9.43 6.68
N LEU A 37 3.99 -9.82 6.33
CA LEU A 37 5.22 -9.07 6.65
C LEU A 37 5.51 -8.02 5.57
N ASP A 38 5.29 -8.37 4.30
CA ASP A 38 5.43 -7.44 3.17
C ASP A 38 4.48 -6.26 3.32
N ALA A 39 3.23 -6.53 3.74
CA ALA A 39 2.25 -5.50 4.05
C ALA A 39 2.78 -4.49 5.10
N ILE A 40 3.37 -4.99 6.19
CA ILE A 40 3.98 -4.14 7.23
C ILE A 40 5.16 -3.35 6.64
N GLY A 41 6.01 -4.00 5.83
CA GLY A 41 7.15 -3.35 5.17
C GLY A 41 6.72 -2.23 4.21
N ILE A 42 5.66 -2.44 3.45
CA ILE A 42 5.06 -1.42 2.56
C ILE A 42 4.57 -0.24 3.38
N VAL A 43 3.78 -0.48 4.43
CA VAL A 43 3.26 0.58 5.31
C VAL A 43 4.40 1.40 5.90
N MET A 44 5.40 0.74 6.52
CA MET A 44 6.55 1.44 7.10
C MET A 44 7.36 2.23 6.06
N ALA A 45 7.54 1.68 4.86
CA ALA A 45 8.26 2.36 3.78
C ALA A 45 7.50 3.61 3.30
N VAL A 46 6.18 3.50 3.15
CA VAL A 46 5.29 4.61 2.78
C VAL A 46 5.28 5.68 3.87
N GLU A 47 5.06 5.31 5.14
CA GLU A 47 5.09 6.26 6.26
C GLU A 47 6.40 7.04 6.31
N ARG A 48 7.53 6.37 6.12
CA ARG A 48 8.84 7.00 6.05
C ARG A 48 9.01 7.89 4.82
N GLU A 49 8.47 7.47 3.69
CA GLU A 49 8.60 8.18 2.41
C GLU A 49 7.75 9.46 2.34
N PHE A 50 6.58 9.46 2.98
CA PHE A 50 5.66 10.59 3.01
C PHE A 50 5.66 11.35 4.35
N GLY A 51 6.33 10.84 5.37
CA GLY A 51 6.35 11.43 6.71
C GLY A 51 4.99 11.41 7.41
N CYS A 52 4.13 10.44 7.06
CA CYS A 52 2.80 10.28 7.64
C CYS A 52 2.75 9.09 8.60
N VAL A 53 1.67 8.99 9.38
CA VAL A 53 1.35 7.83 10.21
C VAL A 53 0.07 7.22 9.66
N LEU A 54 0.15 5.98 9.21
CA LEU A 54 -1.01 5.20 8.81
C LEU A 54 -1.53 4.47 10.06
N GLU A 55 -2.84 4.36 10.20
CA GLU A 55 -3.41 3.63 11.33
C GLU A 55 -3.09 2.13 11.19
N ASP A 56 -2.60 1.49 12.25
CA ASP A 56 -2.21 0.05 12.26
C ASP A 56 -3.35 -0.88 11.78
N ASP A 57 -4.60 -0.45 11.97
CA ASP A 57 -5.78 -1.21 11.55
C ASP A 57 -6.02 -1.14 10.03
N VAL A 58 -5.42 -0.20 9.29
CA VAL A 58 -5.58 -0.11 7.82
C VAL A 58 -5.03 -1.37 7.14
N PHE A 59 -3.98 -1.96 7.72
CA PHE A 59 -3.31 -3.14 7.21
C PHE A 59 -3.21 -4.24 8.25
N SER A 60 -4.37 -4.78 8.64
CA SER A 60 -4.43 -5.97 9.50
C SER A 60 -4.52 -7.24 8.64
N PRO A 61 -3.45 -8.03 8.46
CA PRO A 61 -3.49 -9.30 7.73
C PRO A 61 -4.31 -10.38 8.46
N ARG A 62 -4.73 -10.12 9.71
CA ARG A 62 -5.59 -11.01 10.49
C ARG A 62 -7.07 -10.80 10.18
N ASP A 63 -7.44 -9.67 9.59
CA ASP A 63 -8.80 -9.40 9.17
C ASP A 63 -9.00 -9.90 7.73
N GLN A 64 -9.71 -11.01 7.61
CA GLN A 64 -10.06 -11.64 6.34
C GLN A 64 -10.87 -10.69 5.42
N GLU A 65 -11.54 -9.68 5.99
CA GLU A 65 -12.17 -8.57 5.25
C GLU A 65 -11.15 -7.60 4.64
N LYS A 66 -10.03 -7.33 5.32
CA LYS A 66 -9.01 -6.35 4.88
C LYS A 66 -7.99 -6.95 3.90
N ALA A 67 -7.97 -8.27 3.72
CA ALA A 67 -7.27 -8.95 2.63
C ALA A 67 -7.73 -8.48 1.22
N GLN A 68 -8.87 -7.79 1.14
CA GLN A 68 -9.42 -7.22 -0.10
C GLN A 68 -9.01 -5.77 -0.35
N LEU A 69 -8.12 -5.18 0.45
CA LEU A 69 -7.71 -3.79 0.27
C LEU A 69 -7.00 -3.61 -1.08
N THR A 70 -7.59 -2.79 -1.96
CA THR A 70 -7.03 -2.54 -3.29
C THR A 70 -5.91 -1.52 -3.22
N PHE A 71 -5.04 -1.52 -4.22
CA PHE A 71 -3.99 -0.51 -4.36
C PHE A 71 -4.58 0.91 -4.35
N ARG A 72 -5.73 1.12 -5.00
CA ARG A 72 -6.42 2.42 -4.99
C ARG A 72 -6.87 2.83 -3.58
N ASP A 73 -7.43 1.90 -2.81
CA ASP A 73 -7.87 2.20 -1.44
C ASP A 73 -6.66 2.50 -0.56
N PHE A 74 -5.54 1.79 -0.74
CA PHE A 74 -4.29 2.08 -0.05
C PHE A 74 -3.77 3.49 -0.35
N VAL A 75 -3.70 3.88 -1.62
CA VAL A 75 -3.31 5.23 -2.03
C VAL A 75 -4.23 6.29 -1.43
N ARG A 76 -5.54 6.04 -1.39
CA ARG A 76 -6.50 6.95 -0.77
C ARG A 76 -6.23 7.14 0.73
N THR A 77 -5.91 6.07 1.46
CA THR A 77 -5.57 6.18 2.89
C THR A 77 -4.33 7.05 3.08
N ILE A 78 -3.32 6.89 2.23
CA ILE A 78 -2.10 7.71 2.27
C ILE A 78 -2.43 9.16 1.99
N GLU A 79 -3.20 9.43 0.93
CA GLU A 79 -3.64 10.79 0.60
C GLU A 79 -4.38 11.44 1.77
N GLN A 80 -5.24 10.70 2.47
CA GLN A 80 -5.96 11.19 3.65
C GLN A 80 -5.04 11.44 4.86
N SER A 81 -4.05 10.59 5.10
CA SER A 81 -3.08 10.77 6.19
C SER A 81 -2.09 11.90 5.92
N VAL A 82 -1.70 12.12 4.65
CA VAL A 82 -0.79 13.21 4.26
C VAL A 82 -1.50 14.57 4.21
N ALA A 83 -2.80 14.58 3.90
CA ALA A 83 -3.61 15.80 3.89
C ALA A 83 -4.09 16.26 5.29
N LYS A 84 -3.87 15.43 6.33
CA LYS A 84 -4.12 15.78 7.74
C LYS A 84 -2.95 16.57 8.32
#